data_AF-A0A9E5W1C7-F1
#
_entry.id   AF-A0A9E5W1C7-F1
#
_cell.length_a   1.000
_cell.length_b   1.000
_cell.length_c   1.000
_cell.angle_alpha   90.00
_cell.angle_beta   90.00
_cell.angle_gamma   90.00
#
_symmetry.space_group_name_H-M   'P 1'
#
loop_
_entity.id
_entity.type
_entity.pdbx_description
1 polymer ?
#
loop_
_entity_poly.entity_id
_entity_poly.type
_entity_poly.pdbx_seq_one_letter_code
_entity_poly.pdbx_strand_id
1 'polypeptide(L)'
;MAHYSSADWSRYCRGALDRNRRRRMERHLLRCDRCLNSYLELAGEEEAEAAALLLPDFEANLWRLIRRKQREAARKRKSRLLFNYIAAAVITLVLMAGGAFDAVAAGLPALLKETRHIPRLINETVAAGLPGELFHNENRAD
;
A
#
# COMPACT_ATOMS: atom_id res chain seq x y z
N MET A 1 -23.25 -39.95 -3.98
CA MET A 1 -23.86 -39.37 -2.76
C MET A 1 -25.06 -38.55 -3.19
N ALA A 2 -26.16 -38.58 -2.44
CA ALA A 2 -27.36 -37.80 -2.76
C ALA A 2 -27.14 -36.31 -2.46
N HIS A 3 -27.61 -35.44 -3.36
CA HIS A 3 -27.68 -34.00 -3.14
C HIS A 3 -28.90 -33.64 -2.29
N TYR A 4 -28.81 -32.54 -1.54
CA TYR A 4 -29.95 -32.01 -0.78
C TYR A 4 -30.88 -31.20 -1.69
N SER A 5 -32.18 -31.30 -1.40
CA SER A 5 -33.22 -30.58 -2.15
C SER A 5 -33.32 -29.11 -1.73
N SER A 6 -33.96 -28.28 -2.55
CA SER A 6 -34.29 -26.89 -2.18
C SER A 6 -35.15 -26.81 -0.90
N ALA A 7 -36.04 -27.78 -0.68
CA ALA A 7 -36.84 -27.88 0.53
C ALA A 7 -35.98 -28.13 1.78
N ASP A 8 -34.91 -28.93 1.67
CA ASP A 8 -33.94 -29.11 2.77
C ASP A 8 -33.20 -27.81 3.09
N TRP A 9 -32.76 -27.08 2.06
CA TRP A 9 -32.09 -25.78 2.23
C TRP A 9 -33.03 -24.73 2.83
N SER A 10 -34.30 -24.70 2.43
CA SER A 10 -35.31 -23.81 3.04
C SER A 10 -35.52 -24.10 4.53
N ARG A 11 -35.46 -25.37 4.95
CA ARG A 11 -35.50 -25.73 6.37
C ARG A 11 -34.21 -25.36 7.10
N TYR A 12 -33.07 -25.42 6.41
CA TYR A 12 -31.78 -24.98 6.94
C TYR A 12 -31.77 -23.47 7.22
N CYS A 13 -32.18 -22.64 6.25
CA CYS A 13 -32.23 -21.18 6.40
C CYS A 13 -33.17 -20.74 7.54
N ARG A 14 -34.33 -21.41 7.68
CA ARG A 14 -35.28 -21.17 8.77
C ARG A 14 -34.86 -21.73 10.13
N GLY A 15 -33.67 -22.33 10.24
CA GLY A 15 -33.19 -22.91 11.49
C GLY A 15 -33.93 -24.17 11.95
N ALA A 16 -34.82 -24.75 11.14
CA ALA A 16 -35.74 -25.84 11.48
C ALA A 16 -35.11 -27.26 11.42
N LEU A 17 -33.78 -27.33 11.60
CA LEU A 17 -33.00 -28.57 11.56
C LEU A 17 -32.29 -28.81 12.89
N ASP A 18 -32.15 -30.08 13.26
CA ASP A 18 -31.32 -30.47 14.39
C ASP A 18 -29.82 -30.23 14.10
N ARG A 19 -29.02 -30.16 15.16
CA ARG A 19 -27.59 -29.83 15.08
C ARG A 19 -26.79 -30.84 14.25
N ASN A 20 -27.13 -32.13 14.29
CA ASN A 20 -26.40 -33.16 13.56
C ASN A 20 -26.72 -33.14 12.07
N ARG A 21 -27.99 -32.89 11.70
CA ARG A 21 -28.37 -32.70 10.30
C ARG A 21 -27.77 -31.43 9.72
N ARG A 22 -27.80 -30.31 10.48
CA ARG A 22 -27.14 -29.06 10.08
C ARG A 22 -25.66 -29.26 9.75
N ARG A 23 -24.90 -29.88 10.65
CA ARG A 23 -23.47 -30.20 10.43
C ARG A 23 -23.20 -31.12 9.24
N ARG A 24 -24.12 -32.05 8.92
CA ARG A 24 -23.99 -32.90 7.73
C ARG A 24 -24.16 -32.08 6.45
N MET A 25 -25.13 -31.18 6.43
CA MET A 25 -25.37 -30.28 5.30
C MET A 25 -24.23 -29.29 5.10
N GLU A 26 -23.73 -28.66 6.17
CA GLU A 26 -22.55 -27.77 6.12
C GLU A 26 -21.31 -28.50 5.55
N ARG A 27 -21.03 -29.71 6.02
CA ARG A 27 -19.91 -30.51 5.48
C ARG A 27 -20.08 -30.88 4.01
N HIS A 28 -21.33 -30.98 3.53
CA HIS A 28 -21.61 -31.24 2.13
C HIS A 28 -21.40 -29.98 1.29
N LEU A 29 -21.80 -28.80 1.77
CA LEU A 29 -21.53 -27.51 1.11
C LEU A 29 -20.04 -27.29 0.87
N LEU A 30 -19.19 -27.71 1.81
CA LEU A 30 -17.72 -27.60 1.68
C LEU A 30 -17.11 -28.45 0.55
N ARG A 31 -17.87 -29.38 -0.03
CA ARG A 31 -17.35 -30.39 -0.98
C ARG A 31 -18.19 -30.53 -2.24
N CYS A 32 -19.30 -29.80 -2.36
CA CYS A 32 -20.25 -29.97 -3.45
C CYS A 32 -20.75 -28.63 -3.96
N ASP A 33 -20.14 -28.15 -5.04
CA ASP A 33 -20.47 -26.87 -5.67
C ASP A 33 -21.93 -26.79 -6.12
N ARG A 34 -22.51 -27.91 -6.58
CA ARG A 34 -23.93 -27.97 -6.96
C ARG A 34 -24.86 -27.62 -5.80
N CYS A 35 -24.58 -28.19 -4.63
CA CYS A 35 -25.38 -27.91 -3.43
C CYS A 35 -25.10 -26.52 -2.88
N LEU A 36 -23.87 -26.03 -3.03
CA LEU A 36 -23.51 -24.65 -2.68
C LEU A 36 -24.29 -23.65 -3.52
N ASN A 37 -24.31 -23.81 -4.84
CA ASN A 37 -25.06 -22.92 -5.73
C ASN A 37 -26.56 -22.93 -5.41
N SER A 38 -27.16 -24.11 -5.23
CA SER A 38 -28.58 -24.22 -4.86
C SER A 38 -28.89 -23.56 -3.51
N TYR A 39 -27.96 -23.60 -2.55
CA TYR A 39 -28.11 -22.90 -1.28
C TYR A 39 -28.01 -21.37 -1.46
N LEU A 40 -27.02 -20.90 -2.23
CA LEU A 40 -26.80 -19.47 -2.47
C LEU A 40 -27.95 -18.81 -3.24
N GLU A 41 -28.51 -19.50 -4.23
CA GLU A 41 -29.71 -19.04 -4.96
C GLU A 41 -30.89 -18.85 -4.00
N LEU A 42 -31.13 -19.84 -3.12
CA LEU A 42 -32.23 -19.78 -2.17
C LEU A 42 -32.03 -18.72 -1.07
N ALA A 43 -30.81 -18.62 -0.53
CA ALA A 43 -30.50 -17.65 0.52
C ALA A 43 -30.49 -16.20 -0.02
N GLY A 44 -30.05 -16.01 -1.27
CA GLY A 44 -29.93 -14.69 -1.88
C GLY A 44 -31.26 -13.95 -2.06
N GLU A 45 -32.33 -14.66 -2.43
CA GLU A 45 -33.64 -14.03 -2.67
C GLU A 45 -34.28 -13.50 -1.38
N GLU A 46 -34.32 -14.33 -0.32
CA GLU A 46 -34.95 -13.96 0.97
C GLU A 46 -34.14 -12.88 1.72
N GLU A 47 -32.82 -12.95 1.67
CA GLU A 47 -31.94 -11.99 2.35
C GLU A 47 -31.88 -10.63 1.64
N ALA A 48 -31.98 -10.59 0.31
CA ALA A 48 -31.97 -9.34 -0.45
C ALA A 48 -33.20 -8.47 -0.16
N GLU A 49 -34.39 -9.08 -0.10
CA GLU A 49 -35.63 -8.38 0.25
C GLU A 49 -35.62 -7.89 1.70
N ALA A 50 -35.15 -8.73 2.63
CA ALA A 50 -35.03 -8.35 4.04
C ALA A 50 -33.99 -7.22 4.25
N ALA A 51 -32.86 -7.27 3.54
CA ALA A 51 -31.84 -6.23 3.58
C ALA A 51 -32.36 -4.89 3.04
N ALA A 52 -33.14 -4.91 1.95
CA ALA A 52 -33.76 -3.71 1.40
C ALA A 52 -34.74 -3.03 2.39
N LEU A 53 -35.48 -3.84 3.17
CA LEU A 53 -36.43 -3.32 4.16
C LEU A 53 -35.76 -2.81 5.45
N LEU A 54 -34.75 -3.53 5.94
CA LEU A 54 -34.14 -3.28 7.24
C LEU A 54 -32.97 -2.28 7.20
N LEU A 55 -32.34 -2.10 6.04
CA LEU A 55 -31.10 -1.33 5.90
C LEU A 55 -31.13 -0.34 4.72
N PRO A 56 -32.17 0.53 4.60
CA PRO A 56 -32.30 1.46 3.48
C PRO A 56 -31.11 2.43 3.34
N ASP A 57 -30.44 2.76 4.45
CA ASP A 57 -29.30 3.71 4.50
C ASP A 57 -27.95 3.06 4.86
N PHE A 58 -27.88 1.73 4.92
CA PHE A 58 -26.67 1.06 5.39
C PHE A 58 -25.46 1.38 4.55
N GLU A 59 -25.61 1.34 3.23
CA GLU A 59 -24.53 1.62 2.30
C GLU A 59 -24.02 3.06 2.48
N ALA A 60 -24.94 4.03 2.55
CA ALA A 60 -24.60 5.44 2.75
C ALA A 60 -23.86 5.68 4.07
N ASN A 61 -24.30 5.04 5.15
CA ASN A 61 -23.69 5.14 6.47
C ASN A 61 -22.31 4.46 6.52
N LEU A 62 -22.16 3.29 5.89
CA LEU A 62 -20.89 2.57 5.80
C LEU A 62 -19.85 3.39 5.04
N TRP A 63 -20.21 3.92 3.86
CA TRP A 63 -19.30 4.77 3.08
C TRP A 63 -18.92 6.05 3.82
N ARG A 64 -19.82 6.62 4.63
CA ARG A 64 -19.53 7.78 5.46
C ARG A 64 -18.48 7.43 6.53
N LEU A 65 -18.60 6.25 7.15
CA LEU A 65 -17.67 5.78 8.16
C LEU A 65 -16.26 5.52 7.57
N ILE A 66 -16.20 4.87 6.41
CA ILE A 66 -14.94 4.59 5.68
C ILE A 66 -14.25 5.90 5.31
N ARG A 67 -14.98 6.84 4.70
CA ARG A 67 -14.44 8.15 4.31
C ARG A 67 -13.95 8.96 5.50
N ARG A 68 -14.66 8.91 6.63
CA ARG A 68 -14.26 9.59 7.86
C ARG A 68 -12.91 9.07 8.37
N LYS A 69 -12.74 7.75 8.49
CA LYS A 69 -11.47 7.14 8.93
C LYS A 69 -10.30 7.50 8.01
N GLN A 70 -10.52 7.47 6.69
CA GLN A 70 -9.49 7.86 5.73
C GLN A 70 -9.07 9.33 5.88
N ARG A 71 -10.04 10.24 6.03
CA ARG A 71 -9.77 11.68 6.24
C ARG A 71 -9.02 11.95 7.55
N GLU A 72 -9.39 11.27 8.63
CA GLU A 72 -8.69 11.38 9.93
C GLU A 72 -7.23 10.93 9.82
N ALA A 73 -6.96 9.81 9.14
CA ALA A 73 -5.61 9.32 8.90
C ALA A 73 -4.77 10.29 8.04
N ALA A 74 -5.36 10.83 6.96
CA ALA A 74 -4.70 11.81 6.11
C ALA A 74 -4.39 13.11 6.86
N ARG A 75 -5.33 13.60 7.69
CA ARG A 75 -5.14 14.81 8.52
C ARG A 75 -4.01 14.63 9.52
N LYS A 76 -3.93 13.47 10.17
CA LYS A 76 -2.87 13.14 11.14
C LYS A 76 -1.50 13.02 10.48
N ARG A 77 -1.43 12.53 9.24
CA ARG A 77 -0.20 12.51 8.44
C ARG A 77 0.23 13.94 8.05
N LYS A 78 -0.71 14.76 7.57
CA LYS A 78 -0.45 16.15 7.19
C LYS A 78 0.03 16.99 8.38
N SER A 79 -0.58 16.86 9.56
CA SER A 79 -0.14 17.63 10.74
C SER A 79 1.28 17.30 11.19
N ARG A 80 1.69 16.02 11.10
CA ARG A 80 3.07 15.60 11.38
C ARG A 80 4.08 16.20 10.40
N LEU A 81 3.75 16.19 9.11
CA LEU A 81 4.60 16.80 8.08
C LEU A 81 4.76 18.31 8.30
N LEU A 82 3.66 19.01 8.62
CA LEU A 82 3.71 20.43 8.94
C LEU A 82 4.57 20.71 10.18
N PHE A 83 4.41 19.92 11.25
CA PHE A 83 5.22 20.05 12.46
C PHE A 83 6.72 19.84 12.16
N ASN A 84 7.06 18.79 11.41
CA ASN A 84 8.44 18.52 11.01
C ASN A 84 9.02 19.65 10.15
N TYR A 85 8.23 20.21 9.23
CA TYR A 85 8.66 21.32 8.39
C TYR A 85 8.87 22.60 9.19
N ILE A 86 7.98 22.90 10.14
CA ILE A 86 8.13 24.04 11.06
C ILE A 86 9.40 23.87 11.89
N ALA A 87 9.63 22.69 12.47
CA ALA A 87 10.84 22.40 13.23
C ALA A 87 12.11 22.61 12.40
N ALA A 88 12.15 22.08 11.17
CA ALA A 88 13.27 22.27 10.25
C ALA A 88 13.48 23.76 9.90
N ALA A 89 12.40 24.49 9.60
CA ALA A 89 12.47 25.91 9.27
C ALA A 89 13.00 26.74 10.45
N VAL A 90 12.57 26.44 11.68
CA VAL A 90 13.08 27.10 12.89
C VAL A 90 14.56 26.81 13.08
N ILE A 91 15.01 25.56 12.93
CA ILE A 91 16.43 25.21 13.01
C ILE A 91 17.25 25.98 11.98
N THR A 92 16.80 26.03 10.72
CA THR A 92 17.47 26.81 9.67
C THR A 92 17.55 28.29 10.01
N LEU A 93 16.49 28.87 10.56
CA LEU A 93 16.45 30.29 10.93
C LEU A 93 17.40 30.59 12.09
N VAL A 94 17.50 29.69 13.07
CA VAL A 94 18.48 29.79 14.17
C VAL A 94 19.91 29.66 13.65
N LEU A 95 20.17 28.70 12.76
CA LEU A 95 21.50 28.51 12.16
C LEU A 95 21.92 29.71 11.29
N MET A 96 20.99 30.29 10.54
CA MET A 96 21.17 31.53 9.77
C MET A 96 21.45 32.72 10.68
N ALA A 97 20.59 32.95 11.68
CA ALA A 97 20.77 34.06 12.62
C ALA A 97 22.05 33.93 13.47
N GLY A 98 22.48 32.70 13.75
CA GLY A 98 23.70 32.42 14.51
C GLY A 98 24.99 32.41 13.69
N GLY A 99 24.95 32.68 12.38
CA GLY A 99 26.15 32.72 11.52
C GLY A 99 26.83 31.36 11.30
N ALA A 100 26.15 30.25 11.61
CA ALA A 100 26.71 28.91 11.42
C ALA A 100 26.99 28.62 9.93
N PHE A 101 26.16 29.16 9.02
CA PHE A 101 26.39 29.07 7.59
C PHE A 101 27.61 29.88 7.11
N ASP A 102 27.94 30.99 7.77
CA ASP A 102 29.15 31.77 7.47
C ASP A 102 30.41 30.98 7.86
N ALA A 103 30.38 30.27 8.98
CA ALA A 103 31.48 29.38 9.39
C ALA A 103 31.70 28.23 8.39
N VAL A 104 30.62 27.65 7.87
CA VAL A 104 30.70 26.62 6.82
C VAL A 104 31.22 27.22 5.50
N ALA A 105 30.73 28.38 5.09
CA ALA A 105 31.19 29.07 3.88
C ALA A 105 32.67 29.49 3.96
N ALA A 106 33.14 29.86 5.15
CA ALA A 106 34.55 30.18 5.39
C ALA A 106 35.48 28.95 5.32
N GLY A 107 34.98 27.75 5.67
CA GLY A 107 35.71 26.49 5.52
C GLY A 107 35.78 25.95 4.09
N LEU A 108 34.85 26.39 3.23
CA LEU A 108 34.76 25.98 1.81
C LEU A 108 36.05 26.22 0.99
N PRO A 109 36.71 27.39 1.03
CA PRO A 109 37.96 27.62 0.29
C PRO A 109 39.12 26.72 0.72
N ALA A 110 39.13 26.21 1.96
CA ALA A 110 40.14 25.24 2.41
C ALA A 110 39.92 23.86 1.76
N LEU A 111 38.66 23.42 1.64
CA LEU A 111 38.30 22.17 0.96
C LEU A 111 38.47 22.27 -0.57
N LEU A 112 38.19 23.44 -1.15
CA LEU A 112 38.36 23.69 -2.58
C LEU A 112 39.84 23.81 -2.98
N LYS A 113 40.73 24.27 -2.07
CA LYS A 113 42.18 24.24 -2.29
C LYS A 113 42.72 22.82 -2.40
N GLU A 114 42.24 21.90 -1.56
CA GLU A 114 42.65 20.48 -1.57
C GLU A 114 42.22 19.77 -2.86
N THR A 115 41.02 20.07 -3.36
CA THR A 115 40.48 19.48 -4.60
C THR A 115 41.05 20.08 -5.88
N ARG A 116 41.80 21.20 -5.80
CA ARG A 116 42.46 21.86 -6.96
C ARG A 116 43.59 21.02 -7.58
N HIS A 117 44.01 19.93 -6.93
CA HIS A 117 45.01 19.00 -7.47
C HIS A 117 44.44 17.98 -8.48
N ILE A 118 43.12 17.77 -8.52
CA ILE A 118 42.47 16.81 -9.42
C ILE A 118 42.47 17.26 -10.89
N PRO A 119 42.16 18.53 -11.25
CA PRO A 119 42.13 18.93 -12.66
C PRO A 119 43.52 18.98 -13.33
N ARG A 120 44.61 19.07 -12.56
CA ARG A 120 45.98 19.08 -13.11
C ARG A 120 46.36 17.71 -13.68
N LEU A 121 46.01 16.64 -12.96
CA LEU A 121 46.24 15.25 -13.39
C LEU A 121 45.42 14.88 -14.64
N ILE A 122 44.24 15.46 -14.80
CA ILE A 122 43.41 15.26 -16.00
C ILE A 122 44.02 15.97 -17.21
N ASN A 123 44.52 17.19 -17.04
CA ASN A 123 45.12 17.93 -18.16
C ASN A 123 46.47 17.33 -18.61
N GLU A 124 47.24 16.76 -17.68
CA GLU A 124 48.51 16.08 -17.97
C GLU A 124 48.29 14.75 -18.70
N THR A 125 47.27 13.97 -18.31
CA THR A 125 46.94 12.69 -18.97
C THR A 125 46.29 12.88 -20.34
N VAL A 126 45.49 13.94 -20.54
CA VAL A 126 44.94 14.31 -21.85
C VAL A 126 46.02 14.86 -22.79
N ALA A 127 46.97 15.67 -22.28
CA ALA A 127 48.12 16.15 -23.07
C ALA A 127 49.12 15.05 -23.42
N ALA A 128 49.22 14.00 -22.60
CA ALA A 128 50.07 12.83 -22.85
C ALA A 128 49.49 11.84 -23.87
N GLY A 129 48.27 12.05 -24.36
CA GLY A 129 47.63 11.26 -25.41
C GLY A 129 47.38 9.81 -24.99
N LEU A 130 46.19 9.52 -24.46
CA LEU A 130 45.82 8.13 -24.17
C LEU A 130 45.63 7.32 -25.49
N PRO A 131 46.28 6.15 -25.65
CA PRO A 131 46.00 5.23 -26.75
C PRO A 131 44.66 4.55 -26.56
N GLY A 132 43.86 4.50 -27.63
CA GLY A 132 42.49 3.97 -27.64
C GLY A 132 42.43 2.45 -27.54
N GLU A 133 42.47 1.91 -26.32
CA GLU A 133 42.31 0.49 -26.04
C GLU A 133 41.40 0.30 -24.81
N LEU A 134 40.09 0.60 -24.94
CA LEU A 134 39.10 0.24 -23.92
C LEU A 134 37.74 -0.22 -24.47
N PHE A 135 37.66 -0.57 -25.76
CA PHE A 135 36.45 -1.17 -26.34
C PHE A 135 36.76 -2.45 -27.09
N HIS A 136 37.16 -3.51 -26.38
CA HIS A 136 37.01 -4.87 -26.88
C HIS A 136 36.55 -5.79 -25.75
N ASN A 137 35.31 -6.26 -25.88
CA ASN A 137 34.90 -7.66 -25.72
C ASN A 137 33.54 -7.78 -24.99
N GLU A 138 32.47 -7.82 -25.76
CA GLU A 138 31.28 -8.61 -25.43
C GLU A 138 30.54 -8.93 -26.73
N ASN A 139 30.76 -10.12 -27.27
CA ASN A 139 29.70 -10.87 -27.97
C ASN A 139 30.05 -12.36 -28.04
N ARG A 140 29.23 -13.14 -27.33
CA ARG A 140 29.18 -14.60 -27.25
C ARG A 140 27.82 -15.03 -27.79
N ALA A 141 27.81 -15.63 -28.97
CA ALA A 141 26.79 -16.49 -29.60
C ALA A 141 27.41 -16.87 -30.96
N ASP A 142 27.66 -18.12 -31.34
CA ASP A 142 26.78 -19.29 -31.33
C ASP A 142 27.57 -20.60 -31.08
#